data_AF-A0A497AID1-F1
#
_entry.id   AF-A0A497AID1-F1
#
_cell.length_a   1.000
_cell.length_b   1.000
_cell.length_c   1.000
_cell.angle_alpha   90.00
_cell.angle_beta   90.00
_cell.angle_gamma   90.00
#
_symmetry.space_group_name_H-M   'P 1'
#
loop_
_entity.id
_entity.type
_entity.pdbx_description
1 polymer ?
#
loop_
_entity_poly.entity_id
_entity_poly.type
_entity_poly.pdbx_seq_one_letter_code
_entity_poly.pdbx_strand_id
1 'polypeptide(L)' 'MQEALKFKGKENTDISVMATDQLIELILDDRSVNDFSVIFLYWDEWDKIASFLEKVRHKRNAKIHD' A
#
# COMPACT_ATOMS: atom_id res chain seq x y z
N MET A 1 -2.06 -12.42 13.40
CA MET A 1 -2.68 -13.01 12.17
C MET A 1 -2.18 -12.16 11.00
N GLN A 2 -1.65 -12.74 9.92
CA GLN A 2 -0.97 -11.93 8.87
C GLN A 2 -1.93 -11.67 7.71
N GLU A 3 -2.28 -10.40 7.51
CA GLU A 3 -3.11 -9.96 6.39
C GLU A 3 -2.23 -9.22 5.37
N ALA A 4 -2.34 -9.58 4.10
CA ALA A 4 -1.53 -9.00 3.04
C ALA A 4 -2.38 -8.60 1.83
N LEU A 5 -2.11 -7.43 1.28
CA LEU A 5 -2.75 -6.88 0.08
C LEU A 5 -1.68 -6.57 -0.96
N LYS A 6 -1.92 -6.92 -2.23
CA LYS A 6 -0.97 -6.64 -3.32
C LYS A 6 -1.62 -5.77 -4.39
N PHE A 7 -1.03 -4.62 -4.61
CA PHE A 7 -1.42 -3.67 -5.65
C PHE A 7 -0.47 -3.79 -6.84
N LYS A 8 -1.03 -4.08 -8.01
CA LYS A 8 -0.28 -4.07 -9.27
C LYS A 8 -0.22 -2.64 -9.81
N GLY A 9 0.96 -2.04 -9.83
CA GLY A 9 1.16 -0.71 -10.39
C GLY A 9 1.13 -0.72 -11.92
N LYS A 10 1.22 0.49 -12.50
CA LYS A 10 1.63 0.65 -13.91
C LYS A 10 3.16 0.64 -13.97
N GLU A 11 3.72 0.09 -15.04
CA GLU A 11 5.16 0.24 -15.37
C GLU A 11 6.14 -0.50 -14.45
N ASN A 12 5.83 -1.76 -14.09
CA ASN A 12 6.73 -2.72 -13.40
C ASN A 12 6.97 -2.49 -11.89
N THR A 13 6.28 -1.53 -11.27
CA THR A 13 6.27 -1.37 -9.82
C THR A 13 5.07 -2.11 -9.21
N ASP A 14 5.31 -3.01 -8.28
CA ASP A 14 4.27 -3.63 -7.45
C ASP A 14 4.38 -3.11 -6.01
N ILE A 15 3.24 -2.88 -5.35
CA ILE A 15 3.19 -2.49 -3.94
C ILE A 15 2.52 -3.62 -3.18
N SER A 16 3.20 -4.19 -2.19
CA SER A 16 2.61 -5.15 -1.26
C SER A 16 2.49 -4.49 0.11
N VAL A 17 1.34 -4.64 0.74
CA VAL A 17 1.05 -4.13 2.08
C VAL A 17 0.84 -5.32 2.98
N MET A 18 1.48 -5.32 4.14
CA MET A 18 1.40 -6.39 5.10
C MET A 18 1.09 -5.83 6.48
N ALA A 19 -0.02 -6.25 7.06
CA ALA A 19 -0.42 -5.88 8.40
C ALA A 19 0.07 -6.94 9.41
N THR A 20 0.79 -6.48 10.42
CA THR A 20 1.24 -7.29 11.55
C THR A 20 0.55 -6.83 12.84
N ASP A 21 0.76 -7.56 13.92
CA ASP A 21 0.19 -7.20 15.23
C ASP A 21 0.80 -5.89 15.80
N GLN A 22 1.89 -5.37 15.22
CA GLN A 22 2.60 -4.18 15.72
C GLN A 22 2.55 -2.98 14.77
N LEU A 23 2.68 -3.23 13.47
CA LEU A 23 2.85 -2.20 12.44
C LEU A 23 2.40 -2.67 11.06
N ILE A 24 2.37 -1.75 10.11
CA ILE A 24 2.13 -2.00 8.69
C ILE A 24 3.46 -1.91 7.92
N GLU A 25 3.71 -2.89 7.05
CA GLU A 25 4.85 -2.89 6.14
C GLU A 25 4.38 -2.62 4.72
N LEU A 26 4.99 -1.64 4.05
CA LEU A 26 4.81 -1.36 2.63
C LEU A 26 6.06 -1.79 1.89
N ILE A 27 5.93 -2.78 1.02
CA ILE A 27 6.99 -3.31 0.18
C ILE A 27 6.76 -2.80 -1.25
N LEU A 28 7.66 -1.94 -1.71
CA LEU A 28 7.70 -1.41 -3.07
C LEU A 28 8.71 -2.25 -3.86
N ASP A 29 8.23 -3.03 -4.83
CA ASP A 29 9.04 -3.87 -5.73
C ASP A 29 9.14 -3.17 -7.09
N ASP A 30 10.31 -2.63 -7.43
CA ASP A 30 10.60 -2.10 -8.77
C ASP A 30 11.42 -3.11 -9.57
N ARG A 31 10.73 -3.87 -10.42
CA ARG A 31 11.34 -4.91 -11.24
C ARG A 31 12.18 -4.38 -12.39
N SER A 32 12.05 -3.10 -12.72
CA SER A 32 12.84 -2.50 -13.80
C SER A 32 14.31 -2.33 -13.39
N VAL A 33 14.54 -2.02 -12.11
CA VAL A 33 15.88 -1.85 -11.51
C VAL A 33 16.25 -3.00 -10.57
N ASN A 34 15.36 -3.98 -10.40
CA ASN A 34 15.51 -5.10 -9.47
C ASN A 34 15.82 -4.61 -8.05
N ASP A 35 15.07 -3.59 -7.61
CA ASP A 35 15.21 -2.96 -6.30
C ASP A 35 13.91 -3.12 -5.50
N PHE A 36 14.05 -3.20 -4.18
CA PHE A 36 12.90 -3.22 -3.28
C PHE A 36 13.12 -2.27 -2.11
N SER A 37 12.10 -1.48 -1.81
CA SER A 37 12.08 -0.58 -0.66
C SER A 37 11.01 -1.04 0.33
N VAL A 38 11.36 -1.09 1.62
CA VAL A 38 10.43 -1.43 2.70
C VAL A 38 10.22 -0.21 3.59
N ILE A 39 8.97 0.19 3.76
CA ILE A 39 8.56 1.29 4.64
C ILE A 39 7.73 0.69 5.77
N PHE A 40 8.13 0.98 7.01
CA PHE A 40 7.38 0.60 8.21
C PHE A 40 6.53 1.78 8.66
N LEU A 41 5.26 1.52 8.94
CA LEU A 41 4.29 2.52 9.39
C LEU A 41 3.64 2.05 10.67
N TYR A 42 3.48 2.97 11.62
CA TYR A 42 2.57 2.75 12.73
C TYR A 42 1.12 2.74 12.22
N TRP A 43 0.23 2.08 12.97
CA TRP A 43 -1.18 1.99 12.62
C TRP A 43 -1.85 3.37 12.44
N ASP A 44 -1.48 4.36 13.26
CA ASP A 44 -2.03 5.71 13.13
C ASP A 44 -1.57 6.44 11.85
N GLU A 45 -0.40 6.09 11.31
CA GLU A 45 0.10 6.61 10.04
C GLU A 45 -0.64 5.94 8.87
N TRP A 46 -0.86 4.64 8.95
CA TRP A 46 -1.67 3.91 7.98
C TRP A 46 -3.11 4.45 7.91
N ASP A 47 -3.74 4.72 9.06
CA ASP A 47 -5.10 5.28 9.11
C ASP A 47 -5.20 6.65 8.41
N LYS A 48 -4.17 7.49 8.56
CA LYS A 48 -4.08 8.78 7.85
C LYS A 48 -3.99 8.58 6.33
N ILE A 49 -3.19 7.61 5.88
CA ILE A 49 -3.05 7.27 4.46
C ILE A 49 -4.36 6.71 3.90
N ALA A 50 -4.97 5.74 4.58
CA ALA A 50 -6.25 5.15 4.18
C ALA A 50 -7.34 6.23 4.06
N SER A 51 -7.44 7.12 5.05
CA SER A 51 -8.35 8.27 5.04
C SER A 51 -8.12 9.22 3.86
N PHE A 52 -6.85 9.47 3.51
CA PHE A 52 -6.50 10.28 2.35
C PHE A 52 -6.93 9.60 1.04
N LEU A 53 -6.64 8.30 0.89
CA LEU A 53 -7.01 7.52 -0.29
C LEU A 53 -8.52 7.50 -0.50
N GLU A 54 -9.30 7.33 0.56
CA GLU A 54 -10.76 7.35 0.46
C GLU A 54 -11.30 8.73 0.02
N LYS A 55 -10.76 9.82 0.57
CA LYS A 55 -11.10 11.18 0.11
C LYS A 55 -10.80 11.38 -1.37
N VAL A 56 -9.65 10.89 -1.84
CA VAL A 56 -9.26 10.98 -3.27
C VAL A 56 -10.17 10.09 -4.14
N ARG A 57 -10.51 8.87 -3.67
CA ARG A 57 -11.44 7.94 -4.33
C ARG A 57 -12.78 8.60 -4.59
N HIS A 58 -13.38 9.19 -3.54
CA HIS A 58 -14.67 9.87 -3.66
C HIS A 58 -14.61 11.07 -4.61
N LYS A 59 -13.54 11.89 -4.54
CA LYS A 59 -13.37 13.02 -5.46
C LYS A 59 -13.23 12.60 -6.92
N ARG A 60 -12.58 11.46 -7.19
CA ARG A 60 -12.33 10.96 -8.55
C ARG A 60 -13.35 9.94 -9.05
N ASN A 61 -14.32 9.57 -8.22
CA ASN A 61 -15.26 8.47 -8.48
C ASN A 61 -14.56 7.17 -8.95
N ALA A 62 -13.37 6.90 -8.41
CA ALA A 62 -12.54 5.77 -8.83
C ALA A 62 -13.03 4.48 -8.15
N LYS A 63 -13.09 3.37 -8.89
CA LYS A 63 -13.34 2.04 -8.32
C LYS A 63 -12.01 1.45 -7.85
N ILE A 64 -11.88 1.20 -6.56
CA ILE A 64 -10.79 0.40 -5.99
C ILE A 64 -11.38 -1.00 -5.76
N HIS A 65 -10.72 -2.02 -6.29
CA HIS A 65 -11.07 -3.41 -6.07
C HIS A 65 -10.25 -3.92 -4.88
N ASP A 66 -10.90 -4.65 -3.96
CA ASP A 66 -10.24 -5.39 -2.88
C ASP A 66 -9.37 -6.53 -3.43
#